data_AF-A0A545BBD4-F1
#
_entry.id   AF-A0A545BBD4-F1
#
_cell.length_a   1.000
_cell.length_b   1.000
_cell.length_c   1.000
_cell.angle_alpha   90.00
_cell.angle_beta   90.00
_cell.angle_gamma   90.00
#
_symmetry.space_group_name_H-M   'P 1'
#
loop_
_entity.id
_entity.type
_entity.pdbx_description
1 polymer ?
#
loop_
_entity_poly.entity_id
_entity_poly.type
_entity_poly.pdbx_seq_one_letter_code
_entity_poly.pdbx_strand_id
1 'polypeptide(L)'
;MERAEHSHGNQRWWRSTTLGNALDMASFGKPITRKTADRLVAELIDRAKAYNADPTKPCFVQRLRIFGSYLDTAVDPLGDVDVELVLGQRTTDPQEILRYGTPSGRSFPTFTDHLLWPGREAVLILKNRSTAINITQEDIDEITDKTKIIYSMATDETCPPPPPS
;
A
#
# COMPACT_ATOMS: atom_id res chain seq x y z
N MET A 1 -14.79 27.18 8.10
CA MET A 1 -15.28 27.87 6.90
C MET A 1 -15.16 29.36 7.17
N GLU A 2 -14.35 30.07 6.38
CA GLU A 2 -14.49 31.51 6.26
C GLU A 2 -13.96 31.92 4.88
N ARG A 3 -14.74 32.71 4.16
CA ARG A 3 -14.46 33.19 2.81
C ARG A 3 -13.89 34.60 2.90
N ALA A 4 -12.86 34.87 2.12
CA ALA A 4 -12.57 36.20 1.63
C ALA A 4 -12.22 36.07 0.15
N GLU A 5 -13.14 36.50 -0.71
CA GLU A 5 -12.88 36.70 -2.13
C GLU A 5 -12.11 38.00 -2.30
N HIS A 6 -11.09 37.98 -3.17
CA HIS A 6 -10.80 39.07 -4.09
C HIS A 6 -10.04 38.51 -5.30
N SER A 7 -10.58 38.83 -6.48
CA SER A 7 -10.17 38.36 -7.81
C SER A 7 -8.92 39.09 -8.31
N HIS A 8 -7.97 38.37 -8.93
CA HIS A 8 -7.50 38.52 -10.32
C HIS A 8 -6.23 37.66 -10.53
N GLY A 9 -6.32 36.66 -11.40
CA GLY A 9 -5.23 35.76 -11.76
C GLY A 9 -5.55 34.31 -11.37
N ASN A 10 -6.00 33.52 -12.35
CA ASN A 10 -6.37 32.12 -12.19
C ASN A 10 -5.14 31.24 -11.94
N GLN A 11 -4.51 31.38 -10.78
CA GLN A 11 -3.60 30.37 -10.27
C GLN A 11 -4.15 29.88 -8.93
N ARG A 12 -4.71 28.67 -8.96
CA ARG A 12 -5.18 27.96 -7.78
C ARG A 12 -3.95 27.38 -7.08
N TRP A 13 -3.44 28.08 -6.07
CA TRP A 13 -2.32 27.60 -5.27
C TRP A 13 -2.88 26.85 -4.07
N TRP A 14 -2.52 25.58 -3.93
CA TRP A 14 -2.85 24.81 -2.74
C TRP A 14 -1.96 25.32 -1.60
N ARG A 15 -2.55 25.89 -0.56
CA ARG A 15 -1.84 26.29 0.67
C ARG A 15 -1.95 25.16 1.67
N SER A 16 -0.89 24.35 1.81
CA SER A 16 -0.81 23.31 2.84
C SER A 16 -1.07 23.92 4.22
N THR A 17 -1.98 23.29 4.98
CA THR A 17 -2.33 23.75 6.32
C THR A 17 -1.19 23.47 7.30
N THR A 18 -1.17 24.15 8.44
CA THR A 18 -0.15 23.95 9.49
C THR A 18 -0.06 22.48 9.95
N LEU A 19 -1.15 21.70 9.85
CA LEU A 19 -1.13 20.25 10.10
C LEU A 19 -0.41 19.47 9.01
N GLY A 20 -0.58 19.84 7.73
CA GLY A 20 0.17 19.28 6.60
C GLY A 20 1.66 19.59 6.70
N ASN A 21 2.04 20.80 7.12
CA ASN A 21 3.43 21.15 7.42
C ASN A 21 3.99 20.37 8.62
N ALA A 22 3.18 20.12 9.66
CA ALA A 22 3.61 19.30 10.80
C ALA A 22 3.76 17.83 10.42
N LEU A 23 2.97 17.33 9.46
CA LEU A 23 3.08 15.99 8.88
C LEU A 23 4.29 15.87 7.93
N ASP A 24 4.58 16.91 7.12
CA ASP A 24 5.80 17.03 6.30
C ASP A 24 7.06 17.04 7.17
N MET A 25 7.03 17.77 8.29
CA MET A 25 8.13 17.81 9.26
C MET A 25 8.25 16.52 10.09
N ALA A 26 7.18 15.74 10.20
CA ALA A 26 7.14 14.46 10.91
C ALA A 26 7.40 13.24 10.00
N SER A 27 7.42 13.41 8.68
CA SER A 27 7.65 12.34 7.70
C SER A 27 9.13 11.94 7.63
N PHE A 28 9.49 11.09 8.58
CA PHE A 28 10.26 9.85 8.43
C PHE A 28 11.21 9.67 7.22
N GLY A 29 12.45 9.29 7.53
CA GLY A 29 13.39 8.65 6.59
C GLY A 29 14.35 9.60 5.88
N LYS A 30 15.53 9.11 5.48
CA LYS A 30 16.41 9.87 4.57
C LYS A 30 15.72 9.94 3.19
N PRO A 31 15.61 11.12 2.57
CA PRO A 31 15.06 11.23 1.21
C PRO A 31 15.75 10.25 0.26
N ILE A 32 14.96 9.59 -0.59
CA ILE A 32 15.42 8.60 -1.55
C ILE A 32 15.51 9.22 -2.95
N THR A 33 16.50 8.80 -3.74
CA THR A 33 16.56 9.20 -5.15
C THR A 33 15.43 8.54 -5.94
N ARG A 34 15.00 9.16 -7.03
CA ARG A 34 14.05 8.54 -7.97
C ARG A 34 14.46 7.14 -8.41
N LYS A 35 15.74 6.95 -8.74
CA LYS A 35 16.29 5.62 -9.08
C LYS A 35 16.07 4.59 -7.98
N THR A 36 16.17 4.99 -6.71
CA THR A 36 15.91 4.11 -5.57
C THR A 36 14.44 3.79 -5.44
N ALA A 37 13.56 4.79 -5.61
CA ALA A 37 12.12 4.61 -5.60
C ALA A 37 11.66 3.64 -6.71
N ASP A 38 12.16 3.82 -7.94
CA ASP A 38 11.84 2.93 -9.08
C ASP A 38 12.25 1.48 -8.80
N ARG A 39 13.44 1.28 -8.23
CA ARG A 39 13.88 -0.06 -7.80
C ARG A 39 12.95 -0.65 -6.74
N LEU A 40 12.58 0.13 -5.72
CA LEU A 40 11.68 -0.32 -4.66
C LEU A 40 10.30 -0.72 -5.20
N VAL A 41 9.77 0.03 -6.17
CA VAL A 41 8.51 -0.28 -6.87
C VAL A 41 8.62 -1.58 -7.65
N ALA A 42 9.69 -1.77 -8.44
CA ALA A 42 9.90 -3.00 -9.19
C ALA A 42 9.97 -4.22 -8.26
N GLU A 43 10.78 -4.14 -7.19
CA GLU A 43 10.90 -5.23 -6.22
C GLU A 43 9.60 -5.48 -5.43
N LEU A 44 8.78 -4.45 -5.19
CA LEU A 44 7.45 -4.61 -4.59
C LEU A 44 6.51 -5.42 -5.49
N ILE A 45 6.52 -5.14 -6.80
CA ILE A 45 5.74 -5.90 -7.79
C ILE A 45 6.20 -7.36 -7.80
N ASP A 46 7.51 -7.61 -7.79
CA ASP A 46 8.06 -8.97 -7.77
C ASP A 46 7.64 -9.73 -6.50
N ARG A 47 7.66 -9.06 -5.33
CA ARG A 47 7.16 -9.65 -4.08
C ARG A 47 5.66 -9.92 -4.12
N ALA A 48 4.87 -9.07 -4.76
CA ALA A 48 3.43 -9.31 -4.93
C ALA A 48 3.15 -10.55 -5.79
N LYS A 49 3.88 -10.70 -6.89
CA LYS A 49 3.82 -11.91 -7.73
C LYS A 49 4.22 -13.16 -6.96
N ALA A 50 5.34 -13.10 -6.25
CA ALA A 50 5.82 -14.22 -5.43
C ALA A 50 4.82 -14.60 -4.31
N TYR A 51 4.20 -13.61 -3.67
CA TYR A 51 3.15 -13.84 -2.67
C TYR A 51 1.92 -14.53 -3.29
N ASN A 52 1.48 -14.07 -4.45
CA ASN A 52 0.32 -14.62 -5.15
C ASN A 52 0.55 -16.03 -5.71
N ALA A 53 1.79 -16.36 -6.06
CA ALA A 53 2.19 -17.69 -6.53
C ALA A 53 2.19 -18.75 -5.42
N ASP A 54 2.14 -18.36 -4.15
CA ASP A 54 2.04 -19.29 -3.02
C ASP A 54 0.55 -19.60 -2.72
N PRO A 55 0.04 -20.79 -3.08
CA PRO A 55 -1.36 -21.14 -2.87
C PRO A 55 -1.69 -21.38 -1.39
N THR A 56 -0.69 -21.48 -0.51
CA THR A 56 -0.90 -21.68 0.93
C THR A 56 -1.33 -20.41 1.66
N LYS A 57 -1.22 -19.24 0.99
CA LYS A 57 -1.63 -17.96 1.57
C LYS A 57 -3.15 -17.85 1.65
N PRO A 58 -3.74 -17.53 2.82
CA PRO A 58 -5.19 -17.36 2.97
C PRO A 58 -5.78 -16.19 2.17
N CYS A 59 -4.94 -15.23 1.78
CA CYS A 59 -5.31 -14.07 0.97
C CYS A 59 -4.32 -13.90 -0.19
N PHE A 60 -4.65 -13.03 -1.14
CA PHE A 60 -3.81 -12.70 -2.29
C PHE A 60 -3.82 -11.19 -2.54
N VAL A 61 -2.75 -10.68 -3.13
CA VAL A 61 -2.65 -9.30 -3.62
C VAL A 61 -3.56 -9.17 -4.84
N GLN A 62 -4.70 -8.52 -4.66
CA GLN A 62 -5.62 -8.26 -5.77
C GLN A 62 -5.10 -7.11 -6.65
N ARG A 63 -4.59 -6.05 -6.03
CA ARG A 63 -4.15 -4.83 -6.72
C ARG A 63 -3.18 -4.01 -5.88
N LEU A 64 -2.26 -3.34 -6.56
CA LEU A 64 -1.42 -2.27 -6.01
C LEU A 64 -1.60 -0.99 -6.83
N ARG A 65 -1.91 0.13 -6.16
CA ARG A 65 -1.88 1.47 -6.75
C ARG A 65 -0.81 2.33 -6.08
N ILE A 66 -0.03 3.07 -6.85
CA ILE A 66 0.79 4.15 -6.32
C ILE A 66 -0.01 5.45 -6.32
N PHE A 67 0.22 6.28 -5.32
CA PHE A 67 -0.23 7.67 -5.24
C PHE A 67 0.89 8.55 -4.64
N GLY A 68 0.58 9.81 -4.34
CA GLY A 68 1.53 10.72 -3.68
C GLY A 68 2.65 11.22 -4.58
N SER A 69 3.76 11.62 -3.95
CA SER A 69 4.87 12.36 -4.58
C SER A 69 5.58 11.57 -5.69
N TYR A 70 5.56 10.23 -5.63
CA TYR A 70 6.17 9.37 -6.64
C TYR A 70 5.63 9.59 -8.06
N LEU A 71 4.34 9.92 -8.19
CA LEU A 71 3.70 10.16 -9.49
C LEU A 71 4.04 11.52 -10.10
N ASP A 72 4.72 12.40 -9.38
CA ASP A 72 5.27 13.64 -9.94
C ASP A 72 6.72 13.42 -10.36
N THR A 73 7.00 13.44 -11.66
CA THR A 73 8.35 13.22 -12.20
C THR A 73 9.33 14.36 -11.89
N ALA A 74 8.85 15.54 -11.48
CA ALA A 74 9.68 16.69 -11.15
C ALA A 74 10.26 16.63 -9.73
N VAL A 75 9.76 15.73 -8.86
CA VAL A 75 10.21 15.60 -7.47
C VAL A 75 11.42 14.66 -7.37
N ASP A 76 12.59 15.18 -7.01
CA ASP A 76 13.78 14.39 -6.64
C ASP A 76 14.65 15.23 -5.70
N PRO A 77 14.97 14.77 -4.48
CA PRO A 77 14.65 13.45 -3.91
C PRO A 77 13.19 13.30 -3.45
N LEU A 78 12.72 12.07 -3.34
CA LEU A 78 11.41 11.71 -2.80
C LEU A 78 11.51 11.42 -1.29
N GLY A 79 10.43 11.64 -0.55
CA GLY A 79 10.32 11.18 0.84
C GLY A 79 10.25 9.65 0.90
N ASP A 80 9.19 9.11 0.32
CA ASP A 80 8.86 7.69 0.28
C ASP A 80 8.00 7.35 -0.96
N VAL A 81 7.55 6.10 -1.03
CA VAL A 81 6.62 5.58 -2.02
C VAL A 81 5.33 5.17 -1.31
N ASP A 82 4.25 5.92 -1.58
CA ASP A 82 2.92 5.61 -1.07
C ASP A 82 2.18 4.62 -1.97
N VAL A 83 1.70 3.54 -1.36
CA VAL A 83 1.06 2.43 -2.07
C VAL A 83 -0.24 2.04 -1.38
N GLU A 84 -1.32 1.95 -2.16
CA GLU A 84 -2.53 1.24 -1.76
C GLU A 84 -2.38 -0.23 -2.12
N LEU A 85 -2.68 -1.09 -1.15
CA LEU A 85 -2.78 -2.53 -1.28
C LEU A 85 -4.23 -2.97 -1.10
N VAL A 86 -4.79 -3.60 -2.14
CA VAL A 86 -6.05 -4.31 -2.03
C VAL A 86 -5.78 -5.80 -1.98
N LEU A 87 -6.28 -6.47 -0.93
CA LEU A 87 -6.22 -7.90 -0.76
C LEU A 87 -7.57 -8.55 -1.09
N GLY A 88 -7.52 -9.66 -1.82
CA GLY A 88 -8.63 -10.60 -1.92
C GLY A 88 -8.44 -11.78 -0.97
N GLN A 89 -9.51 -12.49 -0.63
CA GLN A 89 -9.47 -13.68 0.22
C GLN A 89 -9.50 -14.94 -0.65
N ARG A 90 -8.69 -15.95 -0.30
CA ARG A 90 -8.82 -17.32 -0.83
C ARG A 90 -9.76 -18.16 0.03
N THR A 91 -9.84 -17.85 1.32
CA THR A 91 -10.75 -18.50 2.26
C THR A 91 -11.32 -17.45 3.21
N THR A 92 -12.57 -17.64 3.62
CA THR A 92 -13.23 -16.87 4.67
C THR A 92 -13.53 -17.72 5.90
N ASP A 93 -13.09 -18.99 5.94
CA ASP A 93 -13.27 -19.87 7.09
C ASP A 93 -12.32 -19.44 8.23
N PRO A 94 -12.85 -18.97 9.37
CA PRO A 94 -12.03 -18.59 10.51
C PRO A 94 -11.11 -19.73 10.98
N GLN A 95 -11.53 -20.99 10.89
CA GLN A 95 -10.72 -22.12 11.36
C GLN A 95 -9.48 -22.35 10.48
N GLU A 96 -9.59 -22.16 9.17
CA GLU A 96 -8.44 -22.24 8.27
C GLU A 96 -7.45 -21.10 8.51
N ILE A 97 -7.94 -19.89 8.75
CA ILE A 97 -7.13 -18.72 9.08
C ILE A 97 -6.35 -18.93 10.39
N LEU A 98 -7.00 -19.46 11.43
CA LEU A 98 -6.35 -19.77 12.71
C LEU A 98 -5.32 -20.89 12.57
N ARG A 99 -5.59 -21.90 11.74
CA ARG A 99 -4.62 -22.97 11.43
C ARG A 99 -3.41 -22.42 10.70
N TYR A 100 -3.59 -21.44 9.81
CA TYR A 100 -2.49 -20.78 9.12
C TYR A 100 -1.54 -20.04 10.07
N GLY A 101 -2.07 -19.33 11.07
CA GLY A 101 -1.25 -18.58 12.02
C GLY A 101 -0.55 -19.46 13.07
N THR A 102 -1.08 -20.65 13.36
CA THR A 102 -0.55 -21.54 14.42
C THR A 102 0.93 -21.97 14.20
N PRO A 103 1.37 -22.40 13.01
CA PRO A 103 2.77 -22.78 12.76
C PRO A 103 3.78 -21.64 12.80
N SER A 104 3.34 -20.38 12.78
CA SER A 104 4.22 -19.21 12.67
C SER A 104 5.12 -18.97 13.89
N GLY A 105 4.91 -19.71 14.99
CA GLY A 105 5.61 -19.52 16.27
C GLY A 105 5.28 -18.18 16.94
N ARG A 106 4.34 -17.41 16.39
CA ARG A 106 3.89 -16.13 16.96
C ARG A 106 2.82 -16.37 18.02
N SER A 107 2.89 -15.58 19.09
CA SER A 107 1.79 -15.45 20.03
C SER A 107 0.87 -14.32 19.57
N PHE A 108 -0.43 -14.59 19.52
CA PHE A 108 -1.45 -13.60 19.22
C PHE A 108 -2.13 -13.20 20.53
N PRO A 109 -2.13 -11.90 20.90
CA PRO A 109 -2.75 -11.43 22.14
C PRO A 109 -4.25 -11.67 22.19
N THR A 110 -4.92 -11.61 21.03
CA THR A 110 -6.36 -11.80 20.91
C THR A 110 -6.72 -12.69 19.72
N PHE A 111 -7.95 -13.22 19.73
CA PHE A 111 -8.54 -13.94 18.61
C PHE A 111 -8.59 -13.08 17.34
N THR A 112 -8.95 -11.79 17.47
CA THR A 112 -9.00 -10.85 16.34
C THR A 112 -7.62 -10.62 15.73
N ASP A 113 -6.57 -10.49 16.55
CA ASP A 113 -5.20 -10.37 16.05
C ASP A 113 -4.77 -11.60 15.23
N HIS A 114 -5.25 -12.79 15.62
CA HIS A 114 -4.99 -14.03 14.91
C HIS A 114 -5.76 -14.07 13.56
N LEU A 115 -7.02 -13.65 13.55
CA LEU A 115 -7.80 -13.59 12.30
C LEU A 115 -7.27 -12.57 11.29
N LEU A 116 -6.77 -11.43 11.77
CA LEU A 116 -6.21 -10.38 10.90
C LEU A 116 -4.75 -10.64 10.50
N TRP A 117 -4.14 -11.71 11.04
CA TRP A 117 -2.74 -12.04 10.79
C TRP A 117 -2.38 -12.18 9.31
N PRO A 118 -3.14 -12.90 8.45
CA PRO A 118 -2.76 -13.07 7.05
C PRO A 118 -2.62 -11.75 6.30
N GLY A 119 -3.54 -10.81 6.51
CA GLY A 119 -3.47 -9.47 5.90
C GLY A 119 -2.27 -8.67 6.39
N ARG A 120 -2.02 -8.71 7.71
CA ARG A 120 -0.83 -8.08 8.30
C ARG A 120 0.46 -8.69 7.78
N GLU A 121 0.51 -10.01 7.62
CA GLU A 121 1.65 -10.72 7.08
C GLU A 121 1.93 -10.31 5.63
N ALA A 122 0.89 -10.19 4.80
CA ALA A 122 1.02 -9.71 3.42
C ALA A 122 1.70 -8.32 3.40
N VAL A 123 1.23 -7.38 4.21
CA VAL A 123 1.85 -6.04 4.33
C VAL A 123 3.32 -6.14 4.74
N LEU A 124 3.66 -6.99 5.73
CA LEU A 124 5.04 -7.16 6.20
C LEU A 124 5.96 -7.74 5.11
N ILE A 125 5.48 -8.74 4.36
CA ILE A 125 6.22 -9.36 3.26
C ILE A 125 6.45 -8.33 2.14
N LEU A 126 5.40 -7.63 1.72
CA LEU A 126 5.47 -6.66 0.63
C LEU A 126 6.35 -5.46 0.98
N LYS A 127 6.25 -4.95 2.21
CA LYS A 127 7.07 -3.84 2.70
C LYS A 127 8.55 -4.23 2.83
N ASN A 128 8.84 -5.51 3.09
CA ASN A 128 10.21 -6.04 3.27
C ASN A 128 11.08 -5.16 4.19
N ARG A 129 10.49 -4.68 5.30
CA ARG A 129 11.13 -3.76 6.26
C ARG A 129 11.62 -2.42 5.68
N SER A 130 11.26 -2.08 4.44
CA SER A 130 11.59 -0.79 3.83
C SER A 130 10.89 0.33 4.60
N THR A 131 11.67 1.30 5.08
CA THR A 131 11.13 2.53 5.68
C THR A 131 10.64 3.53 4.63
N ALA A 132 11.02 3.31 3.37
CA ALA A 132 10.71 4.17 2.23
C ALA A 132 9.48 3.71 1.43
N ILE A 133 8.80 2.64 1.87
CA ILE A 133 7.54 2.18 1.30
C ILE A 133 6.47 2.32 2.38
N ASN A 134 5.44 3.11 2.09
CA ASN A 134 4.25 3.24 2.89
C ASN A 134 3.11 2.46 2.23
N ILE A 135 2.47 1.55 2.98
CA ILE A 135 1.38 0.73 2.46
C ILE A 135 0.13 1.02 3.27
N THR A 136 -0.94 1.45 2.58
CA THR A 136 -2.29 1.56 3.13
C THR A 136 -3.19 0.49 2.53
N GLN A 137 -4.22 0.08 3.27
CA GLN A 137 -5.29 -0.80 2.79
C GLN A 137 -6.65 -0.08 2.70
N GLU A 138 -6.66 1.22 3.02
CA GLU A 138 -7.83 2.09 2.88
C GLU A 138 -8.06 2.44 1.40
N ASP A 139 -9.30 2.79 1.05
CA ASP A 139 -9.62 3.27 -0.30
C ASP A 139 -9.08 4.69 -0.52
N ILE A 140 -8.08 4.81 -1.38
CA ILE A 140 -7.43 6.10 -1.65
C ILE A 140 -8.25 7.02 -2.56
N ASP A 141 -9.30 6.51 -3.20
CA ASP A 141 -10.18 7.33 -4.05
C ASP A 141 -10.95 8.38 -3.22
N GLU A 142 -11.07 8.19 -1.91
CA GLU A 142 -11.59 9.20 -0.98
C GLU A 142 -10.63 10.38 -0.77
N ILE A 143 -9.35 10.22 -1.12
CA ILE A 143 -8.26 11.15 -0.81
C ILE A 143 -7.70 11.80 -2.08
N THR A 144 -7.55 11.05 -3.17
CA THR A 144 -6.91 11.56 -4.39
C THR A 144 -7.35 10.79 -5.65
N ASP A 145 -7.61 11.54 -6.72
CA ASP A 145 -7.85 10.97 -8.05
C ASP A 145 -6.54 10.61 -8.77
N LYS A 146 -5.39 11.14 -8.31
CA LYS A 146 -4.09 10.93 -8.96
C LYS A 146 -3.47 9.63 -8.46
N THR A 147 -3.80 8.53 -9.14
CA THR A 147 -3.32 7.19 -8.81
C THR A 147 -2.80 6.48 -10.06
N LYS A 148 -1.96 5.45 -9.87
CA LYS A 148 -1.49 4.57 -10.95
C LYS A 148 -1.47 3.13 -10.49
N ILE A 149 -2.21 2.26 -11.16
CA ILE A 149 -2.12 0.81 -10.95
C ILE A 149 -0.74 0.33 -11.42
N ILE A 150 -0.01 -0.35 -10.53
CA ILE A 150 1.31 -0.94 -10.83
C ILE A 150 1.28 -2.47 -10.83
N TYR A 151 0.25 -3.07 -10.24
CA TYR A 151 0.02 -4.51 -10.24
C TYR A 151 -1.47 -4.80 -10.12
N SER A 152 -1.96 -5.79 -10.87
CA SER A 152 -3.30 -6.34 -10.71
C SER A 152 -3.29 -7.83 -11.04
N MET A 153 -3.89 -8.64 -10.17
CA MET A 153 -4.01 -10.08 -10.38
C MET A 153 -4.79 -10.42 -11.66
N ALA A 154 -5.79 -9.60 -12.03
CA ALA A 154 -6.60 -9.84 -13.24
C ALA A 154 -5.77 -9.77 -14.54
N THR A 155 -4.65 -9.05 -14.51
CA THR A 155 -3.71 -8.90 -15.64
C THR A 155 -2.49 -9.81 -15.54
N ASP A 156 -2.38 -10.60 -14.47
CA ASP A 156 -1.25 -11.48 -14.21
C ASP A 156 -1.61 -12.93 -14.61
N GLU A 157 -1.31 -13.27 -15.87
CA GLU A 157 -1.62 -14.58 -16.48
C GLU A 157 -0.93 -15.77 -15.78
N THR A 158 0.05 -15.51 -14.91
CA THR A 158 0.79 -16.54 -14.18
C THR A 158 0.16 -16.89 -12.82
N CYS A 159 -0.87 -16.16 -12.40
CA CYS A 159 -1.49 -16.36 -11.09
C CYS A 159 -2.66 -17.35 -11.16
N PRO A 160 -2.73 -18.36 -10.26
CA PRO A 160 -3.88 -19.26 -10.21
C PRO A 160 -5.17 -18.46 -9.92
N PRO A 161 -6.28 -18.75 -10.63
CA PRO A 161 -7.52 -17.99 -10.48
C PRO A 161 -8.05 -18.07 -9.05
N PRO A 162 -8.73 -17.02 -8.55
CA PRO A 162 -9.35 -17.07 -7.24
C PRO A 162 -10.43 -18.17 -7.21
N PRO A 163 -10.66 -18.82 -6.05
CA PRO A 163 -11.76 -19.76 -5.92
C PRO A 163 -13.10 -19.06 -6.20
N PRO A 164 -14.08 -19.77 -6.79
CA PRO A 164 -15.40 -19.20 -7.02
C PRO A 164 -16.07 -18.87 -5.68
N SER A 165 -16.76 -17.72 -5.65
CA SER A 165 -17.54 -17.23 -4.50
C SER A 165 -18.75 -18.11 -4.20
#